data_AF-A0AAD3CSJ4-F1
#
_entry.id   AF-A0AAD3CSJ4-F1
#
_cell.length_a   1.000
_cell.length_b   1.000
_cell.length_c   1.000
_cell.angle_alpha   90.00
_cell.angle_beta   90.00
_cell.angle_gamma   90.00
#
_symmetry.space_group_name_H-M   'P 1'
#
loop_
_entity.id
_entity.type
_entity.pdbx_description
1 polymer ?
#
loop_
_entity_poly.entity_id
_entity_poly.type
_entity_poly.pdbx_seq_one_letter_code
_entity_poly.pdbx_strand_id
1 'polypeptide(L)'
;MIAIALLLFSFTNAFACKISGYESGTCSYRYLPTTYKNSTVKERQARKLALAQWKNGTKGGPCEDGEGEHCMSFCGKYIANYYPPCVPNVESIEADRNFPDGRWKSFNVKTKDRWIEQETIRIIEERIAIETNKTARKLGIDEFGNKGKTKRRFHKNRACQEAYRKYMCWINFPRCDEDEESLPMCQSVCLNFFRTCGYEEDLWMCDDLIDNQVSSEPHERDPSYDFVGAPFKKNEYGRRKKPLEVCTPSIKGSASNFQISKLVTSLGFALSIILIIA
;
A
#
# COMPACT_ATOMS: atom_id res chain seq x y z
N MET A 1 23.25 20.02 53.03
CA MET A 1 23.79 19.35 51.83
C MET A 1 22.89 18.19 51.45
N ILE A 2 21.84 18.42 50.65
CA ILE A 2 21.14 17.35 49.92
C ILE A 2 20.73 17.96 48.58
N ALA A 3 21.54 17.70 47.55
CA ALA A 3 21.24 18.09 46.18
C ALA A 3 20.36 17.00 45.55
N ILE A 4 19.08 17.30 45.37
CA ILE A 4 18.14 16.46 44.64
C ILE A 4 18.37 16.72 43.15
N ALA A 5 19.19 15.88 42.53
CA ALA A 5 19.34 15.84 41.07
C ALA A 5 18.07 15.21 40.47
N LEU A 6 17.12 16.08 40.09
CA LEU A 6 15.99 15.72 39.23
C LEU A 6 16.53 15.31 37.87
N LEU A 7 16.75 14.01 37.70
CA LEU A 7 16.91 13.35 36.40
C LEU A 7 15.61 13.50 35.63
N LEU A 8 15.50 14.61 34.89
CA LEU A 8 14.58 14.75 33.77
C LEU A 8 15.04 13.76 32.68
N PHE A 9 14.65 12.50 32.81
CA PHE A 9 14.55 11.62 31.66
C PHE A 9 13.42 12.18 30.79
N SER A 10 13.79 13.10 29.91
CA SER A 10 13.01 13.40 28.72
C SER A 10 12.93 12.09 27.95
N PHE A 11 11.86 11.32 28.16
CA PHE A 11 11.45 10.30 27.21
C PHE A 11 11.12 11.04 25.92
N THR A 12 12.14 11.24 25.09
CA THR A 12 11.92 11.52 23.68
C THR A 12 11.19 10.31 23.16
N ASN A 13 9.86 10.39 23.06
CA ASN A 13 9.08 9.43 22.30
C ASN A 13 9.74 9.38 20.93
N ALA A 14 10.45 8.28 20.64
CA ALA A 14 11.09 8.12 19.35
C ALA A 14 9.97 8.13 18.32
N PHE A 15 9.94 9.18 17.49
CA PHE A 15 9.02 9.31 16.36
C PHE A 15 9.24 8.11 15.43
N ALA A 16 8.44 7.08 15.61
CA ALA A 16 8.55 5.81 14.91
C ALA A 16 7.25 5.55 14.18
N CYS A 17 7.30 5.60 12.85
CA CYS A 17 6.17 5.28 12.01
C CYS A 17 5.88 3.77 12.04
N LYS A 18 4.62 3.36 11.90
CA LYS A 18 4.23 1.96 11.91
C LYS A 18 4.22 1.41 10.49
N ILE A 19 4.95 0.33 10.26
CA ILE A 19 4.80 -0.43 9.02
C ILE A 19 3.81 -1.56 9.28
N SER A 20 2.99 -1.91 8.28
CA SER A 20 2.04 -3.02 8.39
C SER A 20 2.69 -4.26 9.00
N GLY A 21 2.03 -4.83 10.02
CA GLY A 21 2.60 -5.84 10.90
C GLY A 21 3.08 -5.23 12.23
N TYR A 22 4.16 -5.80 12.77
CA TYR A 22 4.73 -5.39 14.06
C TYR A 22 6.06 -4.61 13.92
N GLU A 23 6.28 -3.97 12.78
CA GLU A 23 7.52 -3.28 12.49
C GLU A 23 7.39 -1.79 12.78
N SER A 24 8.19 -1.28 13.71
CA SER A 24 8.46 0.14 13.84
C SER A 24 9.47 0.55 12.77
N GLY A 25 9.16 1.59 12.02
CA GLY A 25 10.04 2.20 11.05
C GLY A 25 10.47 3.60 11.46
N THR A 26 11.26 4.22 10.61
CA THR A 26 11.55 5.66 10.66
C THR A 26 11.05 6.29 9.38
N CYS A 27 10.50 7.49 9.51
CA CYS A 27 10.12 8.23 8.33
C CYS A 27 11.37 8.65 7.56
N SER A 28 11.39 8.27 6.28
CA SER A 28 12.59 8.38 5.45
C SER A 28 12.86 9.83 4.98
N TYR A 29 12.41 10.85 5.71
CA TYR A 29 12.79 12.25 5.45
C TYR A 29 14.31 12.45 5.46
N ARG A 30 15.06 11.63 6.21
CA ARG A 30 16.55 11.56 6.19
C ARG A 30 17.14 11.03 4.87
N TYR A 31 16.33 10.38 4.05
CA TYR A 31 16.69 9.90 2.71
C TYR A 31 16.07 10.77 1.61
N LEU A 32 15.38 11.85 1.98
CA LEU A 32 15.32 13.05 1.16
C LEU A 32 16.58 13.87 1.48
N PRO A 33 17.14 14.61 0.51
CA PRO A 33 18.26 15.50 0.81
C PRO A 33 17.91 16.42 1.98
N THR A 34 18.89 16.64 2.87
CA THR A 34 18.85 17.47 4.09
C THR A 34 18.27 18.88 3.93
N THR A 35 18.05 19.30 2.69
CA THR A 35 17.42 20.55 2.32
C THR A 35 15.93 20.65 2.66
N TYR A 36 15.25 19.56 3.05
CA TYR A 36 13.82 19.62 3.47
C TYR A 36 13.61 20.33 4.81
N LYS A 37 14.62 20.38 5.69
CA LYS A 37 14.54 21.15 6.96
C LYS A 37 14.63 22.66 6.75
N ASN A 38 15.05 23.11 5.57
CA ASN A 38 15.00 24.52 5.18
C ASN A 38 13.78 24.72 4.29
N SER A 39 12.84 25.55 4.75
CA SER A 39 11.53 25.87 4.15
C SER A 39 11.56 26.43 2.71
N THR A 40 12.72 26.46 2.06
CA THR A 40 12.97 27.03 0.74
C THR A 40 13.12 25.99 -0.37
N VAL A 41 13.33 24.70 -0.07
CA VAL A 41 13.37 23.68 -1.13
C VAL A 41 11.97 23.26 -1.48
N LYS A 42 11.48 23.84 -2.60
CA LYS A 42 10.19 23.49 -3.20
C LYS A 42 10.07 21.97 -3.25
N GLU A 43 9.00 21.43 -2.69
CA GLU A 43 8.59 20.02 -2.69
C GLU A 43 8.94 19.25 -4.00
N ARG A 44 8.84 19.94 -5.14
CA ARG A 44 9.24 19.45 -6.47
C ARG A 44 10.72 19.02 -6.59
N GLN A 45 11.64 19.74 -5.94
CA GLN A 45 13.08 19.47 -5.94
C GLN A 45 13.43 18.33 -4.99
N ALA A 46 12.81 18.27 -3.81
CA ALA A 46 12.92 17.13 -2.90
C ALA A 46 12.41 15.84 -3.56
N ARG A 47 11.24 15.90 -4.21
CA ARG A 47 10.73 14.81 -5.06
C ARG A 47 11.73 14.45 -6.15
N LYS A 48 12.31 15.41 -6.86
CA LYS A 48 13.31 15.14 -7.91
C LYS A 48 14.57 14.46 -7.38
N LEU A 49 14.97 14.75 -6.14
CA LEU A 49 16.13 14.13 -5.49
C LEU A 49 15.82 12.74 -4.92
N ALA A 50 14.67 12.55 -4.27
CA ALA A 50 14.16 11.22 -3.89
C ALA A 50 14.06 10.31 -5.12
N LEU A 51 13.54 10.87 -6.21
CA LEU A 51 13.44 10.24 -7.51
C LEU A 51 14.82 9.90 -8.10
N ALA A 52 15.84 10.74 -7.88
CA ALA A 52 17.21 10.45 -8.31
C ALA A 52 17.86 9.37 -7.44
N GLN A 53 17.51 9.28 -6.15
CA GLN A 53 18.05 8.31 -5.20
C GLN A 53 17.36 6.94 -5.27
N TRP A 54 16.07 6.89 -5.60
CA TRP A 54 15.27 5.66 -5.57
C TRP A 54 14.85 5.16 -6.96
N LYS A 55 15.10 5.93 -8.04
CA LYS A 55 14.86 5.40 -9.38
C LYS A 55 15.84 4.28 -9.68
N ASN A 56 15.27 3.10 -9.78
CA ASN A 56 15.81 1.99 -10.51
C ASN A 56 16.05 2.36 -12.00
N GLY A 57 17.20 1.95 -12.54
CA GLY A 57 17.34 1.62 -13.97
C GLY A 57 17.70 2.72 -14.97
N THR A 58 18.08 3.94 -14.56
CA THR A 58 18.89 4.77 -15.45
C THR A 58 20.34 4.34 -15.34
N LYS A 59 20.97 4.07 -16.49
CA LYS A 59 22.42 3.90 -16.57
C LYS A 59 23.10 5.11 -15.89
N GLY A 60 23.87 4.88 -14.84
CA GLY A 60 24.51 5.84 -13.93
C GLY A 60 23.74 6.20 -12.64
N GLY A 61 22.72 5.45 -12.23
CA GLY A 61 21.92 5.74 -11.02
C GLY A 61 22.44 5.05 -9.74
N PRO A 62 22.14 5.57 -8.53
CA PRO A 62 22.63 5.01 -7.26
C PRO A 62 22.08 3.61 -6.91
N CYS A 63 21.18 3.08 -7.73
CA CYS A 63 20.58 1.75 -7.61
C CYS A 63 20.89 0.86 -8.84
N GLU A 64 21.73 1.30 -9.78
CA GLU A 64 21.96 0.59 -11.06
C GLU A 64 22.48 -0.84 -10.85
N ASP A 65 23.37 -1.03 -9.87
CA ASP A 65 23.93 -2.33 -9.51
C ASP A 65 23.26 -2.95 -8.26
N GLY A 66 22.19 -2.31 -7.75
CA GLY A 66 21.57 -2.67 -6.47
C GLY A 66 22.47 -2.43 -5.25
N GLU A 67 23.56 -1.67 -5.39
CA GLU A 67 24.47 -1.36 -4.29
C GLU A 67 23.97 -0.18 -3.46
N GLY A 68 23.83 -0.38 -2.15
CA GLY A 68 23.31 0.61 -1.20
C GLY A 68 22.18 0.07 -0.31
N GLU A 69 22.30 0.27 0.99
CA GLU A 69 21.34 -0.23 2.00
C GLU A 69 19.93 0.39 1.89
N HIS A 70 19.81 1.47 1.12
CA HIS A 70 18.59 2.26 0.95
C HIS A 70 17.91 2.05 -0.42
N CYS A 71 18.38 1.10 -1.22
CA CYS A 71 17.83 0.85 -2.54
C CYS A 71 16.49 0.10 -2.48
N MET A 72 15.50 0.55 -3.26
CA MET A 72 14.20 -0.12 -3.46
C MET A 72 13.99 -0.45 -4.94
N SER A 73 14.59 -1.53 -5.41
CA SER A 73 14.51 -1.94 -6.81
C SER A 73 13.09 -2.30 -7.27
N PHE A 74 12.29 -2.88 -6.39
CA PHE A 74 10.95 -3.35 -6.71
C PHE A 74 9.89 -2.29 -6.46
N CYS A 75 9.80 -1.78 -5.22
CA CYS A 75 8.78 -0.82 -4.80
C CYS A 75 9.10 0.63 -5.15
N GLY A 76 10.37 0.97 -5.40
CA GLY A 76 10.80 2.34 -5.69
C GLY A 76 10.01 2.98 -6.84
N LYS A 77 9.75 2.24 -7.92
CA LYS A 77 8.93 2.74 -9.06
C LYS A 77 7.47 3.06 -8.72
N TYR A 78 6.91 2.48 -7.65
CA TYR A 78 5.53 2.69 -7.22
C TYR A 78 5.39 3.72 -6.11
N ILE A 79 6.49 4.12 -5.47
CA ILE A 79 6.50 4.95 -4.26
C ILE A 79 7.28 6.25 -4.49
N ALA A 80 8.47 6.18 -5.08
CA ALA A 80 9.43 7.28 -5.15
C ALA A 80 8.91 8.55 -5.81
N ASN A 81 7.91 8.42 -6.69
CA ASN A 81 7.32 9.55 -7.39
C ASN A 81 6.24 10.27 -6.58
N TYR A 82 5.80 9.70 -5.45
CA TYR A 82 4.54 10.06 -4.81
C TYR A 82 4.72 10.60 -3.39
N TYR A 83 5.59 9.99 -2.57
CA TYR A 83 5.70 10.34 -1.15
C TYR A 83 6.97 9.81 -0.46
N PRO A 84 7.35 10.39 0.70
CA PRO A 84 8.33 9.80 1.61
C PRO A 84 7.73 8.60 2.37
N PRO A 85 8.27 7.38 2.22
CA PRO A 85 7.76 6.22 2.92
C PRO A 85 8.32 6.11 4.34
N CYS A 86 7.58 5.40 5.18
CA CYS A 86 8.06 4.77 6.39
C CYS A 86 8.90 3.54 5.99
N VAL A 87 10.14 3.46 6.47
CA VAL A 87 11.07 2.38 6.15
C VAL A 87 11.60 1.73 7.42
N PRO A 88 12.04 0.46 7.39
CA PRO A 88 12.55 -0.21 8.59
C PRO A 88 13.66 0.58 9.28
N ASN A 89 13.62 0.63 10.62
CA ASN A 89 14.76 1.08 11.41
C ASN A 89 15.76 -0.08 11.51
N VAL A 90 17.04 0.18 11.20
CA VAL A 90 18.11 -0.83 11.25
C VAL A 90 18.52 -1.13 12.70
N GLU A 91 18.08 -0.33 13.67
CA GLU A 91 18.28 -0.60 15.09
C GLU A 91 17.54 -1.89 15.49
N SER A 92 18.32 -2.91 15.90
CA SER A 92 17.76 -4.19 16.33
C SER A 92 16.93 -4.01 17.58
N ILE A 93 15.67 -4.44 17.54
CA ILE A 93 14.85 -4.54 18.74
C ILE A 93 15.33 -5.79 19.50
N GLU A 94 15.63 -5.62 20.78
CA GLU A 94 16.05 -6.72 21.65
C GLU A 94 15.01 -7.84 21.72
N ALA A 95 15.47 -9.03 22.08
CA ALA A 95 14.59 -10.15 22.31
C ALA A 95 13.55 -9.82 23.39
N ASP A 96 12.28 -10.13 23.10
CA ASP A 96 11.18 -10.00 24.04
C ASP A 96 10.40 -11.33 24.15
N ARG A 97 9.43 -11.40 25.07
CA ARG A 97 8.62 -12.62 25.29
C ARG A 97 7.87 -13.10 24.03
N ASN A 98 7.49 -12.17 23.15
CA ASN A 98 6.81 -12.46 21.90
C ASN A 98 7.81 -12.73 20.74
N PHE A 99 9.04 -12.23 20.85
CA PHE A 99 10.10 -12.33 19.84
C PHE A 99 11.44 -12.71 20.49
N PRO A 100 11.66 -14.00 20.81
CA PRO A 100 12.79 -14.45 21.62
C PRO A 100 14.16 -14.26 20.95
N ASP A 101 14.21 -14.04 19.64
CA ASP A 101 15.45 -13.76 18.89
C ASP A 101 15.67 -12.26 18.62
N GLY A 102 14.83 -11.41 19.21
CA GLY A 102 14.70 -10.01 18.82
C GLY A 102 13.90 -9.87 17.52
N ARG A 103 13.64 -8.62 17.13
CA ARG A 103 12.99 -8.33 15.85
C ARG A 103 14.01 -7.85 14.84
N TRP A 104 14.12 -8.62 13.75
CA TRP A 104 14.63 -8.20 12.44
C TRP A 104 16.05 -7.59 12.41
N LYS A 105 17.07 -8.28 12.95
CA LYS A 105 18.51 -7.87 12.94
C LYS A 105 19.13 -7.56 11.56
N SER A 106 18.40 -7.74 10.45
CA SER A 106 18.91 -7.57 9.08
C SER A 106 17.88 -7.05 8.08
N PHE A 107 16.77 -6.48 8.56
CA PHE A 107 15.69 -6.00 7.70
C PHE A 107 15.85 -4.51 7.41
N ASN A 108 16.84 -4.17 6.58
CA ASN A 108 17.00 -2.82 6.04
C ASN A 108 16.05 -2.61 4.83
N VAL A 109 16.04 -1.40 4.27
CA VAL A 109 15.17 -1.05 3.13
C VAL A 109 15.33 -2.02 1.97
N LYS A 110 16.58 -2.34 1.62
CA LYS A 110 16.92 -3.25 0.51
C LYS A 110 16.44 -4.68 0.75
N THR A 111 16.69 -5.24 1.94
CA THR A 111 16.27 -6.62 2.23
C THR A 111 14.76 -6.75 2.34
N LYS A 112 14.08 -5.72 2.88
CA LYS A 112 12.62 -5.65 2.88
C LYS A 112 12.04 -5.54 1.48
N ASP A 113 12.55 -4.64 0.64
CA ASP A 113 12.10 -4.48 -0.75
C ASP A 113 12.25 -5.78 -1.55
N ARG A 114 13.39 -6.48 -1.38
CA ARG A 114 13.62 -7.80 -1.98
C ARG A 114 12.66 -8.86 -1.46
N TRP A 115 12.38 -8.88 -0.16
CA TRP A 115 11.41 -9.79 0.42
C TRP A 115 10.00 -9.54 -0.16
N ILE A 116 9.57 -8.28 -0.27
CA ILE A 116 8.28 -7.92 -0.89
C ILE A 116 8.24 -8.37 -2.35
N GLU A 117 9.33 -8.18 -3.11
CA GLU A 117 9.42 -8.65 -4.49
C GLU A 117 9.22 -10.15 -4.59
N GLN A 118 9.99 -10.93 -3.81
CA GLN A 118 9.94 -12.38 -3.81
C GLN A 118 8.55 -12.88 -3.44
N GLU A 119 7.97 -12.34 -2.37
CA GLU A 119 6.66 -12.75 -1.88
C GLU A 119 5.54 -12.39 -2.85
N THR A 120 5.59 -11.18 -3.42
CA THR A 120 4.61 -10.74 -4.42
C THR A 120 4.67 -11.61 -5.68
N ILE A 121 5.87 -11.90 -6.19
CA ILE A 121 6.05 -12.75 -7.37
C ILE A 121 5.57 -14.17 -7.07
N ARG A 122 5.96 -14.75 -5.94
CA ARG A 122 5.54 -16.09 -5.50
C ARG A 122 4.02 -16.22 -5.50
N ILE A 123 3.31 -15.28 -4.87
CA ILE A 123 1.83 -15.30 -4.80
C ILE A 123 1.20 -15.17 -6.19
N ILE A 124 1.73 -14.29 -7.05
CA ILE A 124 1.25 -14.16 -8.44
C ILE A 124 1.42 -15.48 -9.20
N GLU A 125 2.59 -16.11 -9.10
CA GLU A 125 2.92 -17.35 -9.80
C GLU A 125 2.07 -18.53 -9.30
N GLU A 126 1.92 -18.68 -7.98
CA GLU A 126 1.05 -19.68 -7.37
C GLU A 126 -0.39 -19.52 -7.86
N ARG A 127 -0.89 -18.29 -7.92
CA ARG A 127 -2.24 -18.04 -8.41
C ARG A 127 -2.38 -18.35 -9.90
N ILE A 128 -1.38 -18.04 -10.72
CA ILE A 128 -1.36 -18.42 -12.14
C ILE A 128 -1.33 -19.94 -12.29
N ALA A 129 -0.58 -20.66 -11.46
CA ALA A 129 -0.52 -22.13 -11.48
C ALA A 129 -1.91 -22.75 -11.20
N ILE A 130 -2.65 -22.22 -10.22
CA ILE A 130 -4.03 -22.61 -9.93
C ILE A 130 -4.94 -22.32 -11.14
N GLU A 131 -4.88 -21.11 -11.70
CA GLU A 131 -5.75 -20.68 -12.80
C GLU A 131 -5.49 -21.38 -14.15
N THR A 132 -4.31 -21.97 -14.30
CA THR A 132 -3.87 -22.68 -15.50
C THR A 132 -3.87 -24.20 -15.33
N ASN A 133 -4.27 -24.71 -14.16
CA ASN A 133 -4.31 -26.13 -13.86
C ASN A 133 -5.27 -26.89 -14.81
N LYS A 134 -4.69 -27.69 -15.70
CA LYS A 134 -5.45 -28.47 -16.70
C LYS A 134 -6.29 -29.57 -16.06
N THR A 135 -5.81 -30.16 -14.98
CA THR A 135 -6.49 -31.25 -14.25
C THR A 135 -7.74 -30.72 -13.59
N ALA A 136 -7.65 -29.63 -12.82
CA ALA A 136 -8.80 -28.97 -12.20
C ALA A 136 -9.87 -28.60 -13.25
N ARG A 137 -9.44 -28.03 -14.38
CA ARG A 137 -10.33 -27.72 -15.50
C ARG A 137 -11.01 -28.94 -16.12
N LYS A 138 -10.29 -30.07 -16.28
CA LYS A 138 -10.85 -31.33 -16.81
C LYS A 138 -11.87 -31.94 -15.85
N LEU A 139 -11.61 -31.84 -14.55
CA LEU A 139 -12.50 -32.30 -13.49
C LEU A 139 -13.69 -31.38 -13.25
N GLY A 140 -13.68 -30.15 -13.80
CA GLY A 140 -14.74 -29.17 -13.58
C GLY A 140 -14.82 -28.73 -12.12
N ILE A 141 -13.66 -28.55 -11.48
CA ILE A 141 -13.54 -28.04 -10.11
C ILE A 141 -12.96 -26.63 -10.09
N ASP A 142 -13.35 -25.83 -9.10
CA ASP A 142 -12.85 -24.48 -8.86
C ASP A 142 -11.56 -24.47 -8.03
N GLU A 143 -11.08 -23.27 -7.66
CA GLU A 143 -9.90 -23.10 -6.80
C GLU A 143 -10.03 -23.69 -5.38
N PHE A 144 -11.23 -24.06 -4.93
CA PHE A 144 -11.49 -24.65 -3.61
C PHE A 144 -11.79 -26.15 -3.69
N GLY A 145 -11.74 -26.74 -4.88
CA GLY A 145 -12.08 -28.15 -5.11
C GLY A 145 -13.58 -28.43 -5.25
N ASN A 146 -14.44 -27.41 -5.25
CA ASN A 146 -15.87 -27.55 -5.45
C ASN A 146 -16.21 -27.64 -6.94
N LYS A 147 -17.38 -28.19 -7.29
CA LYS A 147 -17.86 -28.24 -8.68
C LYS A 147 -18.03 -26.82 -9.22
N GLY A 148 -17.24 -26.45 -10.24
CA GLY A 148 -17.21 -25.08 -10.74
C GLY A 148 -16.11 -24.83 -11.77
N LYS A 149 -15.82 -23.56 -12.02
CA LYS A 149 -14.72 -23.13 -12.90
C LYS A 149 -13.79 -22.23 -12.11
N THR A 150 -12.49 -22.53 -12.14
CA THR A 150 -11.48 -21.65 -11.56
C THR A 150 -11.55 -20.25 -12.17
N LYS A 151 -11.73 -19.24 -11.31
CA LYS A 151 -11.78 -17.84 -11.76
C LYS A 151 -10.38 -17.35 -12.13
N ARG A 152 -10.22 -16.89 -13.37
CA ARG A 152 -8.96 -16.35 -13.90
C ARG A 152 -8.84 -14.86 -13.57
N ARG A 153 -7.94 -14.54 -12.65
CA ARG A 153 -7.71 -13.18 -12.17
C ARG A 153 -6.32 -12.68 -12.55
N PHE A 154 -5.29 -13.52 -12.44
CA PHE A 154 -3.89 -13.13 -12.65
C PHE A 154 -3.32 -13.59 -14.01
N HIS A 155 -3.71 -14.77 -14.50
CA HIS A 155 -3.19 -15.32 -15.75
C HIS A 155 -3.63 -14.45 -16.94
N LYS A 156 -2.65 -13.92 -17.69
CA LYS A 156 -2.81 -12.97 -18.80
C LYS A 156 -3.47 -11.63 -18.42
N ASN A 157 -3.60 -11.31 -17.13
CA ASN A 157 -4.11 -10.03 -16.66
C ASN A 157 -2.97 -9.19 -16.05
N ARG A 158 -2.23 -8.48 -16.90
CA ARG A 158 -1.12 -7.62 -16.44
C ARG A 158 -1.58 -6.51 -15.50
N ALA A 159 -2.81 -5.99 -15.68
CA ALA A 159 -3.36 -4.94 -14.84
C ALA A 159 -3.59 -5.43 -13.40
N CYS A 160 -4.15 -6.63 -13.22
CA CYS A 160 -4.32 -7.22 -11.89
C CYS A 160 -2.98 -7.48 -11.20
N GLN A 161 -2.02 -8.08 -11.93
CA GLN A 161 -0.68 -8.31 -11.38
C GLN A 161 -0.03 -6.98 -10.95
N GLU A 162 -0.14 -5.94 -11.76
CA GLU A 162 0.38 -4.61 -11.45
C GLU A 162 -0.33 -3.95 -10.25
N ALA A 163 -1.66 -4.08 -10.17
CA ALA A 163 -2.44 -3.59 -9.04
C ALA A 163 -2.00 -4.27 -7.74
N TYR A 164 -1.75 -5.58 -7.78
CA TYR A 164 -1.26 -6.35 -6.64
C TYR A 164 0.16 -5.94 -6.23
N ARG A 165 1.07 -5.71 -7.17
CA ARG A 165 2.43 -5.19 -6.87
C ARG A 165 2.37 -3.84 -6.16
N LYS A 166 1.52 -2.92 -6.64
CA LYS A 166 1.32 -1.60 -5.99
C LYS A 166 0.74 -1.76 -4.59
N TYR A 167 -0.26 -2.62 -4.44
CA TYR A 167 -0.87 -2.96 -3.15
C TYR A 167 0.19 -3.40 -2.14
N MET A 168 0.99 -4.41 -2.50
CA MET A 168 2.05 -4.97 -1.66
C MET A 168 3.14 -3.95 -1.32
N CYS A 169 3.44 -3.00 -2.20
CA CYS A 169 4.41 -1.95 -1.91
C CYS A 169 3.85 -0.86 -0.98
N TRP A 170 2.62 -0.38 -1.21
CA TRP A 170 2.04 0.69 -0.41
C TRP A 170 1.74 0.28 1.02
N ILE A 171 1.37 -0.99 1.24
CA ILE A 171 1.15 -1.51 2.59
C ILE A 171 2.45 -1.66 3.38
N ASN A 172 3.55 -2.06 2.72
CA ASN A 172 4.83 -2.33 3.36
C ASN A 172 5.74 -1.10 3.44
N PHE A 173 5.40 -0.02 2.75
CA PHE A 173 6.10 1.25 2.79
C PHE A 173 5.06 2.38 2.79
N PRO A 174 4.32 2.55 3.91
CA PRO A 174 3.26 3.55 4.00
C PRO A 174 3.84 4.96 3.95
N ARG A 175 3.06 5.94 3.53
CA ARG A 175 3.42 7.36 3.56
C ARG A 175 3.57 7.83 5.01
N CYS A 176 4.52 8.73 5.25
CA CYS A 176 4.59 9.48 6.50
C CYS A 176 3.83 10.80 6.44
N ASP A 177 3.24 11.20 7.57
CA ASP A 177 2.69 12.53 7.79
C ASP A 177 3.70 13.48 8.46
N GLU A 178 3.25 14.70 8.75
CA GLU A 178 4.08 15.76 9.33
C GLU A 178 4.59 15.42 10.74
N ASP A 179 3.90 14.53 11.45
CA ASP A 179 4.24 14.07 12.80
C ASP A 179 5.15 12.83 12.79
N GLU A 180 5.67 12.46 11.61
CA GLU A 180 6.48 11.26 11.38
C GLU A 180 5.74 9.96 11.72
N GLU A 181 4.40 9.97 11.63
CA GLU A 181 3.56 8.78 11.75
C GLU A 181 3.23 8.22 10.37
N SER A 182 3.05 6.89 10.31
CA SER A 182 2.61 6.22 9.09
C SER A 182 1.12 6.43 8.87
N LEU A 183 0.73 6.85 7.67
CA LEU A 183 -0.66 6.97 7.28
C LEU A 183 -1.26 5.61 6.88
N PRO A 184 -2.53 5.34 7.24
CA PRO A 184 -3.23 4.13 6.83
C PRO A 184 -3.35 4.03 5.31
N MET A 185 -3.62 2.85 4.76
CA MET A 185 -3.83 2.70 3.32
C MET A 185 -5.11 3.40 2.87
N CYS A 186 -5.08 4.00 1.68
CA CYS A 186 -6.26 4.58 1.09
C CYS A 186 -7.25 3.49 0.65
N GLN A 187 -8.54 3.66 0.94
CA GLN A 187 -9.59 2.75 0.50
C GLN A 187 -9.56 2.49 -1.01
N SER A 188 -9.24 3.52 -1.81
CA SER A 188 -9.12 3.37 -3.26
C SER A 188 -8.08 2.35 -3.72
N VAL A 189 -7.02 2.12 -2.94
CA VAL A 189 -6.00 1.11 -3.24
C VAL A 189 -6.61 -0.28 -3.20
N CYS A 190 -7.32 -0.58 -2.11
CA CYS A 190 -8.02 -1.83 -1.91
C CYS A 190 -9.06 -2.05 -3.02
N LEU A 191 -9.95 -1.07 -3.21
CA LEU A 191 -10.98 -1.14 -4.26
C LEU A 191 -10.37 -1.34 -5.65
N ASN A 192 -9.25 -0.66 -5.95
CA ASN A 192 -8.57 -0.81 -7.23
C ASN A 192 -8.02 -2.23 -7.42
N PHE A 193 -7.40 -2.82 -6.39
CA PHE A 193 -6.92 -4.20 -6.45
C PHE A 193 -8.06 -5.18 -6.72
N PHE A 194 -9.09 -5.19 -5.85
CA PHE A 194 -10.18 -6.15 -5.96
C PHE A 194 -10.95 -6.00 -7.28
N ARG A 195 -11.24 -4.77 -7.71
CA ARG A 195 -11.92 -4.49 -8.98
C ARG A 195 -11.08 -4.90 -10.19
N THR A 196 -9.80 -4.53 -10.23
CA THR A 196 -8.92 -4.84 -11.38
C THR A 196 -8.71 -6.34 -11.53
N CYS A 197 -8.72 -7.07 -10.41
CA CYS A 197 -8.57 -8.51 -10.37
C CYS A 197 -9.90 -9.28 -10.50
N GLY A 198 -11.05 -8.60 -10.55
CA GLY A 198 -12.35 -9.24 -10.77
C GLY A 198 -12.80 -10.13 -9.61
N TYR A 199 -12.53 -9.71 -8.37
CA TYR A 199 -13.14 -10.32 -7.19
C TYR A 199 -14.57 -9.81 -7.00
N GLU A 200 -15.43 -10.66 -6.45
CA GLU A 200 -16.82 -10.30 -6.10
C GLU A 200 -16.83 -9.30 -4.95
N GLU A 201 -17.79 -8.37 -4.97
CA GLU A 201 -17.85 -7.22 -4.05
C GLU A 201 -18.04 -7.62 -2.59
N ASP A 202 -18.64 -8.78 -2.31
CA ASP A 202 -18.79 -9.38 -0.98
C ASP A 202 -17.45 -9.83 -0.37
N LEU A 203 -16.42 -10.05 -1.19
CA LEU A 203 -15.06 -10.35 -0.74
C LEU A 203 -14.22 -9.09 -0.48
N TRP A 204 -14.75 -7.90 -0.79
CA TRP A 204 -14.00 -6.66 -0.67
C TRP A 204 -13.97 -6.22 0.79
N MET A 205 -12.91 -6.57 1.50
CA MET A 205 -12.66 -6.09 2.86
C MET A 205 -12.04 -4.69 2.86
N CYS A 206 -12.60 -3.78 2.05
CA CYS A 206 -12.09 -2.42 1.85
C CYS A 206 -12.79 -1.39 2.75
N ASP A 207 -13.34 -1.82 3.88
CA ASP A 207 -14.11 -0.94 4.75
C ASP A 207 -13.24 0.16 5.34
N ASP A 208 -13.87 1.34 5.46
CA ASP A 208 -13.26 2.54 6.01
C ASP A 208 -13.11 2.38 7.53
N LEU A 209 -12.09 3.00 8.10
CA LEU A 209 -12.13 3.47 9.48
C LEU A 209 -13.37 4.35 9.59
N ILE A 210 -14.47 3.81 10.12
CA ILE A 210 -15.60 4.66 10.47
C ILE A 210 -15.14 5.47 11.67
N ASP A 211 -14.63 6.68 11.41
CA ASP A 211 -14.38 7.70 12.41
C ASP A 211 -15.66 7.82 13.27
N ASN A 212 -15.60 7.28 14.48
CA ASN A 212 -16.61 7.39 15.55
C ASN A 212 -17.86 6.49 15.51
N GLN A 213 -17.88 5.37 14.80
CA GLN A 213 -18.68 4.24 15.27
C GLN A 213 -17.79 3.25 16.00
N VAL A 214 -17.63 3.51 17.31
CA VAL A 214 -17.78 2.42 18.26
C VAL A 214 -19.11 1.77 17.89
N SER A 215 -19.09 0.70 17.10
CA SER A 215 -20.24 -0.19 17.08
C SER A 215 -20.42 -0.54 18.55
N SER A 216 -21.49 -0.03 19.15
CA SER A 216 -21.84 -0.23 20.55
C SER A 216 -22.11 -1.70 20.89
N GLU A 217 -21.87 -2.60 19.95
CA GLU A 217 -21.68 -4.01 20.21
C GLU A 217 -20.20 -4.35 19.99
N PRO A 218 -19.48 -4.79 21.04
CA PRO A 218 -18.21 -5.45 20.88
C PRO A 218 -18.50 -6.79 20.21
N HIS A 219 -18.66 -6.78 18.89
CA HIS A 219 -18.19 -7.94 18.17
C HIS A 219 -16.70 -7.99 18.49
N GLU A 220 -16.31 -8.96 19.33
CA GLU A 220 -14.97 -9.53 19.36
C GLU A 220 -14.63 -9.89 17.91
N ARG A 221 -14.21 -8.90 17.13
CA ARG A 221 -13.59 -9.14 15.86
C ARG A 221 -12.28 -9.79 16.23
N ASP A 222 -12.27 -11.11 16.10
CA ASP A 222 -11.09 -11.92 16.20
C ASP A 222 -10.00 -11.22 15.36
N PRO A 223 -8.89 -10.76 15.97
CA PRO A 223 -7.79 -10.09 15.28
C PRO A 223 -7.20 -10.91 14.13
N SER A 224 -7.50 -12.22 14.06
CA SER A 224 -7.15 -13.07 12.92
C SER A 224 -7.84 -12.69 11.60
N TYR A 225 -8.90 -11.88 11.64
CA TYR A 225 -9.66 -11.42 10.46
C TYR A 225 -9.29 -10.03 9.95
N ASP A 226 -8.28 -9.38 10.54
CA ASP A 226 -7.83 -8.08 10.03
C ASP A 226 -7.14 -8.27 8.67
N PHE A 227 -7.85 -7.86 7.61
CA PHE A 227 -7.33 -7.92 6.26
C PHE A 227 -6.03 -7.12 6.16
N VAL A 228 -5.06 -7.66 5.45
CA VAL A 228 -3.71 -7.10 5.31
C VAL A 228 -3.80 -5.66 4.80
N GLY A 229 -3.56 -4.66 5.67
CA GLY A 229 -3.57 -3.24 5.33
C GLY A 229 -4.86 -2.51 5.71
N ALA A 230 -5.83 -3.24 6.27
CA ALA A 230 -6.86 -2.66 7.09
C ALA A 230 -6.24 -2.06 8.37
N PRO A 231 -6.85 -1.00 8.92
CA PRO A 231 -8.06 -0.38 8.40
C PRO A 231 -7.74 0.67 7.32
N PHE A 232 -8.68 0.88 6.38
CA PHE A 232 -8.48 1.79 5.25
C PHE A 232 -9.04 3.17 5.56
N LYS A 233 -8.52 4.21 4.90
CA LYS A 233 -9.05 5.58 4.99
C LYS A 233 -9.47 6.11 3.63
N LYS A 234 -10.61 6.80 3.52
CA LYS A 234 -11.02 7.45 2.27
C LYS A 234 -10.04 8.53 1.81
N ASN A 235 -9.90 8.65 0.49
CA ASN A 235 -9.14 9.75 -0.10
C ASN A 235 -9.86 11.08 0.11
N GLU A 236 -9.15 12.06 0.64
CA GLU A 236 -9.66 13.42 0.78
C GLU A 236 -9.02 14.36 -0.25
N TYR A 237 -9.78 15.39 -0.63
CA TYR A 237 -9.35 16.37 -1.62
C TYR A 237 -9.62 17.78 -1.13
N GLY A 238 -8.59 18.60 -1.09
CA GLY A 238 -8.67 20.02 -0.79
C GLY A 238 -9.20 20.84 -1.97
N ARG A 239 -9.07 22.17 -1.84
CA ARG A 239 -9.43 23.12 -2.89
C ARG A 239 -8.77 22.75 -4.22
N ARG A 240 -9.52 22.87 -5.33
CA ARG A 240 -9.09 22.53 -6.71
C ARG A 240 -8.81 21.02 -6.95
N LYS A 241 -9.40 20.12 -6.15
CA LYS A 241 -9.23 18.66 -6.28
C LYS A 241 -7.76 18.22 -6.13
N LYS A 242 -6.99 18.91 -5.28
CA LYS A 242 -5.66 18.49 -4.87
C LYS A 242 -5.83 17.43 -3.77
N PRO A 243 -5.21 16.25 -3.87
CA PRO A 243 -5.32 15.23 -2.82
C PRO A 243 -4.68 15.74 -1.52
N LEU A 244 -5.33 15.45 -0.40
CA LEU A 244 -4.81 15.68 0.95
C LEU A 244 -4.04 14.44 1.41
N GLU A 245 -3.05 14.64 2.29
CA GLU A 245 -2.16 13.58 2.78
C GLU A 245 -2.77 12.87 3.99
N VAL A 246 -3.88 12.17 3.78
CA VAL A 246 -4.62 11.49 4.87
C VAL A 246 -4.46 9.98 4.87
N CYS A 247 -3.95 9.42 3.77
CA CYS A 247 -3.76 7.97 3.58
C CYS A 247 -2.65 7.67 2.57
N THR A 248 -2.25 6.41 2.45
CA THR A 248 -1.23 5.94 1.49
C THR A 248 -1.88 5.39 0.22
N PRO A 249 -1.56 5.88 -0.99
CA PRO A 249 -0.56 6.91 -1.32
C PRO A 249 -1.11 8.35 -1.40
N SER A 250 -2.43 8.54 -1.27
CA SER A 250 -3.15 9.81 -1.51
C SER A 250 -2.80 10.49 -2.84
N ILE A 251 -2.96 9.76 -3.96
CA ILE A 251 -2.64 10.28 -5.29
C ILE A 251 -3.90 10.57 -6.10
N LYS A 252 -3.91 11.73 -6.76
CA LYS A 252 -4.93 12.11 -7.74
C LYS A 252 -4.86 11.11 -8.90
N GLY A 253 -5.97 10.47 -9.25
CA GLY A 253 -5.99 9.53 -10.38
C GLY A 253 -5.85 8.06 -10.01
N SER A 254 -5.42 7.69 -8.80
CA SER A 254 -5.35 6.26 -8.41
C SER A 254 -6.71 5.56 -8.45
N ALA A 255 -7.78 6.34 -8.37
CA ALA A 255 -9.16 5.88 -8.37
C ALA A 255 -10.00 6.45 -9.53
N SER A 256 -9.47 7.30 -10.41
CA SER A 256 -10.32 8.13 -11.28
C SER A 256 -10.01 7.98 -12.77
N ASN A 257 -10.65 6.98 -13.37
CA ASN A 257 -11.58 7.25 -14.47
C ASN A 257 -12.90 6.53 -14.16
N PHE A 258 -13.54 6.98 -13.09
CA PHE A 258 -14.93 6.69 -12.80
C PHE A 258 -15.79 7.63 -13.66
N GLN A 259 -15.88 7.36 -14.96
CA GLN A 259 -17.04 7.79 -15.72
C GLN A 259 -18.08 6.70 -15.54
N ILE A 260 -19.01 6.98 -14.63
CA ILE A 260 -20.28 6.27 -14.52
C ILE A 260 -20.96 6.39 -15.89
N SER A 261 -20.85 5.35 -16.71
CA SER A 261 -21.66 5.15 -17.90
C SER A 261 -23.10 4.78 -17.49
N LYS A 262 -23.77 5.64 -16.72
CA LYS A 262 -25.22 5.52 -16.44
C LYS A 262 -26.06 6.51 -17.26
N LEU A 263 -25.49 7.16 -18.28
CA LEU A 263 -26.20 8.17 -19.10
C LEU A 263 -26.45 7.75 -20.56
N VAL A 264 -26.07 6.53 -20.97
CA VAL A 264 -26.29 6.08 -22.36
C VAL A 264 -27.50 5.14 -22.52
N THR A 265 -28.00 4.52 -21.45
CA THR A 265 -29.20 3.67 -21.53
C THR A 265 -30.53 4.43 -21.49
N SER A 266 -30.54 5.73 -21.16
CA SER A 266 -31.78 6.54 -21.19
C SER A 266 -32.11 7.16 -22.54
N LEU A 267 -31.15 7.29 -23.46
CA LEU A 267 -31.41 7.84 -24.81
C LEU A 267 -31.80 6.77 -25.83
N GLY A 268 -31.48 5.49 -25.58
CA GLY A 268 -31.89 4.38 -26.46
C GLY A 268 -33.37 4.01 -26.36
N PHE A 269 -34.02 4.26 -25.22
CA PHE A 269 -35.45 4.00 -25.02
C PHE A 269 -36.36 5.12 -25.53
N ALA A 270 -35.87 6.37 -25.59
CA ALA A 270 -36.66 7.48 -26.13
C ALA A 270 -36.78 7.43 -27.66
N LEU A 271 -35.75 6.94 -28.36
CA LEU A 271 -35.75 6.82 -29.83
C LEU A 271 -36.54 5.62 -30.36
N SER A 272 -36.77 4.59 -29.55
CA SER A 272 -37.58 3.42 -29.93
C SER A 272 -39.08 3.65 -29.77
N ILE A 273 -39.52 4.62 -28.96
CA ILE A 273 -40.94 4.98 -28.84
C ILE A 273 -41.40 5.88 -30.01
N ILE A 274 -40.53 6.70 -30.59
CA ILE A 274 -40.88 7.58 -31.71
C ILE A 274 -41.09 6.79 -33.02
N LEU A 275 -40.47 5.62 -33.17
CA LEU A 275 -40.63 4.75 -34.35
C LEU A 275 -41.86 3.84 -34.32
N ILE A 276 -42.65 3.84 -33.23
CA ILE A 276 -43.89 3.05 -33.11
C ILE A 276 -45.14 3.92 -33.37
N ILE A 277 -44.99 5.25 -33.42
CA ILE A 277 -46.10 6.21 -33.53
C ILE A 277 -46.17 6.89 -34.92
N ALA A 278 -45.26 6.58 -35.84
CA ALA A 278 -45.28 7.01 -37.24
C ALA A 278 -45.50 5.81 -38.17
#